data_AF-A0A843IH72-F1
#
_entry.id   AF-A0A843IH72-F1
#
_cell.length_a   1.000
_cell.length_b   1.000
_cell.length_c   1.000
_cell.angle_alpha   90.00
_cell.angle_beta   90.00
_cell.angle_gamma   90.00
#
_symmetry.space_group_name_H-M   'P 1'
#
loop_
_entity.id
_entity.type
_entity.pdbx_description
1 polymer ?
#
loop_
_entity_poly.entity_id
_entity_poly.type
_entity_poly.pdbx_seq_one_letter_code
_entity_poly.pdbx_strand_id
1 'polypeptide(L)'
;MTTEKEYVERLEKIIDKQDALLSQLDSKFNQQDSLNASLAKQNKYLKEDIQKHKSLTRDMNKTVTQQKNVVAKLKKELEEQLKIQQNLHKDYGEVIKNLTDDLEAEQKKNEELIKKQTGLESQIKKLQDDLSKSKQTSAVSNVSGYYGAVNPSSSTSQDSSANETSKEGLKTCPNCGSQIQEGYVFCDSCGTKL
;
A
#
# COMPACT_ATOMS: atom_id res chain seq x y z
N MET A 1 94.77 -51.34 -32.92
CA MET A 1 93.73 -51.94 -32.06
C MET A 1 93.23 -50.99 -30.97
N THR A 2 94.04 -50.11 -30.40
CA THR A 2 93.62 -49.12 -29.38
C THR A 2 92.73 -47.99 -29.94
N THR A 3 93.04 -47.45 -31.12
CA THR A 3 92.30 -46.33 -31.74
C THR A 3 90.88 -46.69 -32.20
N GLU A 4 90.67 -47.93 -32.64
CA GLU A 4 89.36 -48.43 -33.07
C GLU A 4 88.42 -48.63 -31.88
N LYS A 5 88.95 -49.12 -30.75
CA LYS A 5 88.21 -49.28 -29.49
C LYS A 5 87.77 -47.93 -28.93
N GLU A 6 88.64 -46.92 -28.96
CA GLU A 6 88.31 -45.55 -28.55
C GLU A 6 87.23 -44.91 -29.44
N TYR A 7 87.25 -45.20 -30.74
CA TYR A 7 86.22 -44.73 -31.68
C TYR A 7 84.85 -45.36 -31.38
N VAL A 8 84.80 -46.67 -31.13
CA VAL A 8 83.57 -47.37 -30.73
C VAL A 8 83.01 -46.81 -29.42
N GLU A 9 83.84 -46.63 -28.39
CA GLU A 9 83.41 -46.07 -27.10
C GLU A 9 82.86 -44.65 -27.24
N ARG A 10 83.40 -43.85 -28.18
CA ARG A 10 82.87 -42.52 -28.50
C ARG A 10 81.51 -42.58 -29.17
N LEU A 11 81.29 -43.54 -30.08
CA LEU A 11 80.00 -43.75 -30.73
C LEU A 11 78.93 -44.21 -29.74
N GLU A 12 79.26 -45.14 -28.85
CA GLU A 12 78.36 -45.60 -27.77
C GLU A 12 77.89 -44.42 -26.91
N LYS A 13 78.81 -43.55 -26.47
CA LYS A 13 78.45 -42.32 -25.71
C LYS A 13 77.58 -41.34 -26.49
N ILE A 14 77.65 -41.35 -27.82
CA ILE A 14 76.78 -40.51 -28.67
C ILE A 14 75.38 -41.14 -28.74
N ILE A 15 75.29 -42.46 -28.91
CA ILE A 15 74.03 -43.21 -28.94
C ILE A 15 73.29 -43.03 -27.60
N ASP A 16 73.96 -43.22 -26.47
CA ASP A 16 73.35 -43.02 -25.14
C ASP A 16 72.77 -41.60 -24.95
N LYS A 17 73.48 -40.59 -25.46
CA LYS A 17 73.01 -39.20 -25.43
C LYS A 17 71.81 -39.00 -26.35
N GLN A 18 71.79 -39.60 -27.53
CA GLN A 18 70.67 -39.54 -28.45
C GLN A 18 69.43 -40.22 -27.87
N ASP A 19 69.58 -41.39 -27.24
CA ASP A 19 68.50 -42.11 -26.57
C ASP A 19 67.94 -41.31 -25.38
N ALA A 20 68.81 -40.67 -24.59
CA ALA A 20 68.39 -39.79 -23.51
C ALA A 20 67.60 -38.58 -24.02
N LEU A 21 68.03 -37.98 -25.15
CA LEU A 21 67.30 -36.87 -25.78
C LEU A 21 65.95 -37.30 -26.35
N LEU A 22 65.88 -38.48 -26.99
CA LEU A 22 64.62 -39.04 -27.49
C LEU A 22 63.64 -39.28 -26.34
N SER A 23 64.09 -39.91 -25.24
CA SER A 23 63.28 -40.13 -24.06
C SER A 23 62.74 -38.81 -23.46
N GLN A 24 63.56 -37.77 -23.43
CA GLN A 24 63.12 -36.43 -23.00
C GLN A 24 62.09 -35.82 -23.94
N LEU A 25 62.24 -35.99 -25.26
CA LEU A 25 61.29 -35.50 -26.25
C LEU A 25 59.95 -36.21 -26.13
N ASP A 26 59.95 -37.53 -25.98
CA ASP A 26 58.72 -38.32 -25.77
C ASP A 26 57.98 -37.90 -24.50
N SER A 27 58.73 -37.68 -23.41
CA SER A 27 58.15 -37.17 -22.16
C SER A 27 57.50 -35.80 -22.33
N LYS A 28 58.16 -34.87 -23.04
CA LYS A 28 57.59 -33.55 -23.34
C LYS A 28 56.40 -33.63 -24.27
N PHE A 29 56.41 -34.52 -25.25
CA PHE A 29 55.29 -34.72 -26.16
C PHE A 29 54.05 -35.24 -25.40
N ASN A 30 54.23 -36.26 -24.56
CA ASN A 30 53.17 -36.78 -23.70
C ASN A 30 52.62 -35.71 -22.74
N GLN A 31 53.51 -34.89 -22.17
CA GLN A 31 53.10 -33.76 -21.34
C GLN A 31 52.27 -32.75 -22.15
N GLN A 32 52.71 -32.39 -23.35
CA GLN A 32 52.00 -31.46 -24.23
C GLN A 32 50.60 -31.99 -24.60
N ASP A 33 50.47 -33.27 -24.90
CA ASP A 33 49.18 -33.90 -25.21
C ASP A 33 48.24 -33.86 -24.01
N SER A 34 48.75 -34.11 -22.80
CA SER A 34 47.95 -34.01 -21.59
C SER A 34 47.44 -32.58 -21.33
N LEU A 35 48.28 -31.58 -21.59
CA LEU A 35 47.92 -30.16 -21.45
C LEU A 35 46.89 -29.76 -22.51
N ASN A 36 47.06 -30.19 -23.75
CA ASN A 36 46.12 -29.93 -24.84
C ASN A 36 44.75 -30.55 -24.54
N ALA A 37 44.71 -31.77 -24.02
CA ALA A 37 43.47 -32.43 -23.60
C ALA A 37 42.76 -31.66 -22.47
N SER A 38 43.52 -31.20 -21.47
CA SER A 38 42.99 -30.38 -20.37
C SER A 38 42.42 -29.05 -20.89
N LEU A 39 43.15 -28.36 -21.76
CA LEU A 39 42.72 -27.10 -22.36
C LEU A 39 41.46 -27.27 -23.22
N ALA A 40 41.38 -28.35 -24.01
CA ALA A 40 40.19 -28.67 -24.79
C ALA A 40 38.95 -28.88 -23.89
N LYS A 41 39.13 -29.56 -22.75
CA LYS A 41 38.07 -29.77 -21.76
C LYS A 41 37.64 -28.44 -21.13
N GLN A 42 38.58 -27.58 -20.74
CA GLN A 42 38.26 -26.24 -20.21
C GLN A 42 37.51 -25.39 -21.24
N ASN A 43 37.97 -25.35 -22.49
CA ASN A 43 37.30 -24.61 -23.56
C ASN A 43 35.88 -25.10 -23.82
N LYS A 44 35.64 -26.41 -23.70
CA LYS A 44 34.29 -26.98 -23.79
C LYS A 44 33.39 -26.43 -22.68
N TYR A 45 33.84 -26.46 -21.42
CA TYR A 45 33.06 -25.94 -20.30
C TYR A 45 32.78 -24.44 -20.44
N LEU A 46 33.80 -23.65 -20.79
CA LEU A 46 33.62 -22.21 -21.02
C LEU A 46 32.59 -21.94 -22.12
N LYS A 47 32.62 -22.72 -23.22
CA LYS A 47 31.66 -22.58 -24.30
C LYS A 47 30.23 -22.91 -23.83
N GLU A 48 30.05 -23.96 -23.05
CA GLU A 48 28.75 -24.33 -22.47
C GLU A 48 28.24 -23.23 -21.53
N ASP A 49 29.11 -22.68 -20.69
CA ASP A 49 28.77 -21.63 -19.72
C ASP A 49 28.39 -20.32 -20.42
N ILE A 50 29.14 -19.92 -21.45
CA ILE A 50 28.80 -18.77 -22.31
C ILE A 50 27.41 -18.94 -22.94
N GLN A 51 27.05 -20.15 -23.41
CA GLN A 51 25.72 -20.39 -23.98
C GLN A 51 24.61 -20.25 -22.92
N LYS A 52 24.83 -20.77 -21.71
CA LYS A 52 23.90 -20.63 -20.59
C LYS A 52 23.69 -19.17 -20.20
N HIS A 53 24.78 -18.41 -20.07
CA HIS A 53 24.71 -16.98 -19.80
C HIS A 53 23.97 -16.24 -20.91
N LYS A 54 24.21 -16.56 -22.19
CA LYS A 54 23.50 -15.96 -23.33
C LYS A 54 21.99 -16.22 -23.28
N SER A 55 21.55 -17.43 -22.93
CA SER A 55 20.12 -17.71 -22.74
C SER A 55 19.54 -16.95 -21.56
N LEU A 56 20.23 -16.93 -20.42
CA LEU A 56 19.78 -16.24 -19.22
C LEU A 56 19.62 -14.74 -19.45
N THR A 57 20.60 -14.10 -20.10
CA THR A 57 20.53 -12.68 -20.47
C THR A 57 19.37 -12.40 -21.41
N ARG A 58 19.10 -13.30 -22.37
CA ARG A 58 17.95 -13.15 -23.28
C ARG A 58 16.63 -13.18 -22.50
N ASP A 59 16.47 -14.10 -21.58
CA ASP A 59 15.24 -14.24 -20.81
C ASP A 59 15.06 -13.11 -19.81
N MET A 60 16.14 -12.67 -19.15
CA MET A 60 16.14 -11.47 -18.31
C MET A 60 15.71 -10.23 -19.10
N ASN A 61 16.21 -10.05 -20.33
CA ASN A 61 15.81 -8.94 -21.19
C ASN A 61 14.32 -8.98 -21.57
N LYS A 62 13.76 -10.17 -21.81
CA LYS A 62 12.32 -10.33 -22.04
C LYS A 62 11.53 -9.92 -20.80
N THR A 63 11.92 -10.39 -19.61
CA THR A 63 11.28 -10.04 -18.34
C THR A 63 11.32 -8.54 -18.09
N VAL A 64 12.48 -7.90 -18.27
CA VAL A 64 12.62 -6.44 -18.14
C VAL A 64 11.71 -5.70 -19.11
N THR A 65 11.58 -6.19 -20.35
CA THR A 65 10.68 -5.59 -21.35
C THR A 65 9.21 -5.71 -20.94
N GLN A 66 8.81 -6.89 -20.45
CA GLN A 66 7.46 -7.10 -19.92
C GLN A 66 7.17 -6.17 -18.73
N GLN A 67 8.10 -6.08 -17.78
CA GLN A 67 7.98 -5.19 -16.62
C GLN A 67 7.87 -3.73 -17.04
N LYS A 68 8.69 -3.27 -18.00
CA LYS A 68 8.57 -1.90 -18.55
C LYS A 68 7.18 -1.62 -19.11
N ASN A 69 6.59 -2.58 -19.83
CA ASN A 69 5.24 -2.43 -20.37
C ASN A 69 4.17 -2.35 -19.27
N VAL A 70 4.30 -3.17 -18.22
CA VAL A 70 3.39 -3.12 -17.05
C VAL A 70 3.51 -1.78 -16.35
N VAL A 71 4.73 -1.32 -16.07
CA VAL A 71 4.97 -0.01 -15.43
C VAL A 71 4.40 1.13 -16.27
N ALA A 72 4.54 1.08 -17.60
CA ALA A 72 3.96 2.08 -18.49
C ALA A 72 2.42 2.10 -18.44
N LYS A 73 1.77 0.94 -18.30
CA LYS A 73 0.31 0.86 -18.11
C LYS A 73 -0.12 1.43 -16.77
N LEU A 74 0.51 1.00 -15.69
CA LEU A 74 0.22 1.48 -14.34
C LEU A 74 0.43 2.99 -14.22
N LYS A 75 1.45 3.55 -14.88
CA LYS A 75 1.70 4.99 -14.90
C LYS A 75 0.53 5.76 -15.55
N LYS A 76 0.03 5.28 -16.69
CA LYS A 76 -1.14 5.90 -17.36
C LYS A 76 -2.39 5.84 -16.48
N GLU A 77 -2.63 4.69 -15.86
CA GLU A 77 -3.78 4.51 -14.97
C GLU A 77 -3.70 5.41 -13.73
N LEU A 78 -2.51 5.57 -13.16
CA LEU A 78 -2.27 6.51 -12.05
C LEU A 78 -2.48 7.97 -12.47
N GLU A 79 -2.03 8.37 -13.66
CA GLU A 79 -2.26 9.72 -14.20
C GLU A 79 -3.75 9.99 -14.42
N GLU A 80 -4.50 9.01 -14.89
CA GLU A 80 -5.96 9.11 -15.07
C GLU A 80 -6.69 9.23 -13.72
N GLN A 81 -6.33 8.40 -12.75
CA GLN A 81 -6.87 8.48 -11.38
C GLN A 81 -6.58 9.83 -10.73
N LEU A 82 -5.36 10.37 -10.90
CA LEU A 82 -5.01 11.68 -10.38
C LEU A 82 -5.87 12.78 -10.99
N LYS A 83 -6.15 12.71 -12.29
CA LYS A 83 -7.02 13.66 -12.98
C LYS A 83 -8.46 13.58 -12.46
N ILE A 84 -8.98 12.38 -12.25
CA ILE A 84 -10.30 12.18 -11.64
C ILE A 84 -10.35 12.80 -10.25
N GLN A 85 -9.33 12.55 -9.42
CA GLN A 85 -9.25 13.11 -8.07
C GLN A 85 -9.21 14.64 -8.08
N GLN A 86 -8.45 15.25 -8.98
CA GLN A 86 -8.37 16.71 -9.14
C GLN A 86 -9.71 17.32 -9.53
N ASN A 87 -10.42 16.71 -10.48
CA ASN A 87 -11.76 17.16 -10.88
C ASN A 87 -12.74 17.04 -9.71
N LEU A 88 -12.72 15.91 -9.01
CA LEU A 88 -13.58 15.67 -7.87
C LEU A 88 -13.36 16.69 -6.74
N HIS A 89 -12.09 17.01 -6.43
CA HIS A 89 -11.77 18.07 -5.47
C HIS A 89 -12.31 19.44 -5.89
N LYS A 90 -12.28 19.75 -7.18
CA LYS A 90 -12.84 21.00 -7.71
C LYS A 90 -14.35 21.04 -7.54
N ASP A 91 -15.04 19.98 -7.95
CA ASP A 91 -16.50 19.88 -7.85
C ASP A 91 -16.96 19.98 -6.38
N TYR A 92 -16.29 19.29 -5.46
CA TYR A 92 -16.57 19.43 -4.03
C TYR A 92 -16.30 20.84 -3.51
N GLY A 93 -15.23 21.50 -3.99
CA GLY A 93 -14.95 22.90 -3.65
C GLY A 93 -16.07 23.85 -4.06
N GLU A 94 -16.64 23.66 -5.25
CA GLU A 94 -17.80 24.45 -5.73
C GLU A 94 -19.05 24.21 -4.88
N VAL A 95 -19.35 22.94 -4.55
CA VAL A 95 -20.48 22.59 -3.67
C VAL A 95 -20.33 23.22 -2.28
N ILE A 96 -19.13 23.12 -1.68
CA ILE A 96 -18.85 23.72 -0.37
C ILE A 96 -19.07 25.23 -0.42
N LYS A 97 -18.60 25.91 -1.46
CA LYS A 97 -18.78 27.34 -1.62
C LYS A 97 -20.26 27.72 -1.69
N ASN A 98 -21.04 27.06 -2.53
CA ASN A 98 -22.47 27.32 -2.67
C ASN A 98 -23.21 27.12 -1.34
N LEU A 99 -22.94 26.01 -0.65
CA LEU A 99 -23.51 25.75 0.68
C LEU A 99 -23.11 26.81 1.70
N THR A 100 -21.88 27.32 1.63
CA THR A 100 -21.41 28.40 2.53
C THR A 100 -22.15 29.69 2.25
N ASP A 101 -22.26 30.08 0.97
CA ASP A 101 -22.99 31.28 0.55
C ASP A 101 -24.48 31.21 0.97
N ASP A 102 -25.12 30.05 0.81
CA ASP A 102 -26.51 29.80 1.25
C ASP A 102 -26.64 29.91 2.78
N LEU A 103 -25.71 29.34 3.53
CA LEU A 103 -25.72 29.39 5.00
C LEU A 103 -25.57 30.84 5.50
N GLU A 104 -24.67 31.63 4.89
CA GLU A 104 -24.49 33.04 5.20
C GLU A 104 -25.74 33.88 4.88
N ALA A 105 -26.42 33.59 3.77
CA ALA A 105 -27.66 34.25 3.40
C ALA A 105 -28.79 33.97 4.41
N GLU A 106 -28.95 32.71 4.82
CA GLU A 106 -29.92 32.33 5.85
C GLU A 106 -29.59 32.93 7.22
N GLN A 107 -28.31 33.03 7.60
CA GLN A 107 -27.89 33.70 8.83
C GLN A 107 -28.27 35.19 8.84
N LYS A 108 -28.03 35.91 7.74
CA LYS A 108 -28.43 37.33 7.60
C LYS A 108 -29.94 37.50 7.70
N LYS A 109 -30.69 36.64 7.03
CA LYS A 109 -32.16 36.65 7.08
C LYS A 109 -32.68 36.37 8.49
N ASN A 110 -32.05 35.43 9.21
CA ASN A 110 -32.39 35.14 10.59
C ASN A 110 -32.06 36.32 11.53
N GLU A 111 -30.92 36.99 11.35
CA GLU A 111 -30.60 38.23 12.08
C GLU A 111 -31.64 39.32 11.85
N GLU A 112 -32.11 39.51 10.62
CA GLU A 112 -33.18 40.47 10.32
C GLU A 112 -34.51 40.11 10.99
N LEU A 113 -34.86 38.82 11.01
CA LEU A 113 -36.06 38.34 11.70
C LEU A 113 -35.97 38.57 13.21
N ILE A 114 -34.81 38.32 13.82
CA ILE A 114 -34.57 38.61 15.25
C ILE A 114 -34.73 40.10 15.55
N LYS A 115 -34.20 40.99 14.69
CA LYS A 115 -34.37 42.45 14.83
C LYS A 115 -35.85 42.86 14.74
N LYS A 116 -36.62 42.27 13.81
CA LYS A 116 -38.07 42.52 13.70
C LYS A 116 -38.82 42.01 14.92
N GLN A 117 -38.51 40.80 15.39
CA GLN A 117 -39.15 40.20 16.56
C GLN A 117 -38.92 41.02 17.82
N THR A 118 -37.67 41.41 18.12
CA THR A 118 -37.33 42.26 19.27
C THR A 118 -38.00 43.64 19.21
N GLY A 119 -38.15 44.20 18.00
CA GLY A 119 -38.91 45.42 17.77
C GLY A 119 -40.41 45.29 18.08
N LEU A 120 -41.04 44.20 17.63
CA LEU A 120 -42.44 43.88 17.94
C LEU A 120 -42.64 43.60 19.44
N GLU A 121 -41.76 42.85 20.08
CA GLU A 121 -41.78 42.59 21.52
C GLU A 121 -41.73 43.89 22.32
N SER A 122 -40.90 44.85 21.90
CA SER A 122 -40.83 46.18 22.51
C SER A 122 -42.12 46.98 22.36
N GLN A 123 -42.82 46.86 21.22
CA GLN A 123 -44.13 47.48 21.02
C GLN A 123 -45.22 46.83 21.87
N ILE A 124 -45.24 45.49 21.95
CA ILE A 124 -46.16 44.73 22.81
C ILE A 124 -45.97 45.15 24.27
N LYS A 125 -44.73 45.27 24.74
CA LYS A 125 -44.43 45.70 26.10
C LYS A 125 -44.96 47.11 26.38
N LYS A 126 -44.76 48.08 25.48
CA LYS A 126 -45.33 49.43 25.62
C LYS A 126 -46.86 49.40 25.70
N LEU A 127 -47.51 48.63 24.82
CA LEU A 127 -48.96 48.48 24.84
C LEU A 127 -49.46 47.82 26.13
N GLN A 128 -48.76 46.82 26.67
CA GLN A 128 -49.07 46.19 27.96
C GLN A 128 -48.88 47.17 29.14
N ASP A 129 -47.82 47.97 29.13
CA ASP A 129 -47.55 49.00 30.14
C ASP A 129 -48.64 50.09 30.13
N ASP A 130 -49.08 50.52 28.93
CA ASP A 130 -50.16 51.49 28.77
C ASP A 130 -51.54 50.92 29.16
N LEU A 131 -51.80 49.64 28.87
CA LEU A 131 -52.98 48.90 29.37
C LEU A 131 -52.98 48.78 30.91
N SER A 132 -51.81 48.63 31.51
CA SER A 132 -51.65 48.53 32.97
C SER A 132 -51.90 49.87 33.66
N LYS A 133 -51.53 51.00 33.02
CA LYS A 133 -51.85 52.36 33.48
C LYS A 133 -53.35 52.68 33.36
N SER A 134 -54.04 52.11 32.35
CA SER A 134 -55.50 52.26 32.20
C SER A 134 -56.34 51.43 33.19
N LYS A 135 -55.77 50.43 33.87
CA LYS A 135 -56.48 49.56 34.83
C LYS A 135 -56.40 50.02 36.29
N GLN A 136 -55.83 51.20 36.59
CA GLN A 136 -55.96 51.82 37.91
C GLN A 136 -57.30 52.55 38.12
N THR A 137 -58.41 51.97 37.65
CA THR A 137 -59.77 52.34 38.10
C THR A 137 -60.70 51.14 38.04
N SER A 138 -60.46 50.12 38.87
CA SER A 138 -61.50 49.33 39.54
C SER A 138 -60.85 48.14 40.24
N ALA A 139 -60.79 48.23 41.56
CA ALA A 139 -60.65 47.07 42.43
C ALA A 139 -61.68 46.01 42.06
N VAL A 140 -61.29 44.73 41.94
CA VAL A 140 -61.99 43.59 42.56
C VAL A 140 -61.01 42.41 42.67
N SER A 141 -60.99 41.87 43.87
CA SER A 141 -60.34 40.69 44.42
C SER A 141 -60.93 39.34 43.99
N ASN A 142 -60.10 38.30 44.10
CA ASN A 142 -60.42 36.88 44.36
C ASN A 142 -61.13 36.05 43.28
N VAL A 143 -60.53 34.89 42.99
CA VAL A 143 -61.07 33.50 43.12
C VAL A 143 -59.98 32.58 42.55
N SER A 144 -59.25 31.79 43.34
CA SER A 144 -59.66 30.60 44.10
C SER A 144 -60.13 29.42 43.23
N GLY A 145 -59.18 28.53 42.92
CA GLY A 145 -59.42 27.10 43.05
C GLY A 145 -59.83 26.31 41.79
N TYR A 146 -59.26 25.10 41.77
CA TYR A 146 -59.83 23.84 41.29
C TYR A 146 -59.31 23.23 39.98
N TYR A 147 -59.11 21.91 40.08
CA TYR A 147 -58.52 20.92 39.16
C TYR A 147 -56.99 20.85 39.18
N GLY A 148 -56.35 19.75 39.60
CA GLY A 148 -56.82 18.38 39.81
C GLY A 148 -55.74 17.44 39.29
N ALA A 149 -55.16 16.64 40.19
CA ALA A 149 -54.00 15.79 39.95
C ALA A 149 -54.23 14.71 38.88
N VAL A 150 -53.23 14.48 38.01
CA VAL A 150 -52.77 13.15 37.59
C VAL A 150 -51.29 13.22 37.20
N ASN A 151 -50.53 12.27 37.73
CA ASN A 151 -49.13 11.94 37.46
C ASN A 151 -49.05 10.41 37.68
N PRO A 152 -48.04 9.65 37.24
CA PRO A 152 -47.23 9.68 36.02
C PRO A 152 -47.36 8.35 35.23
N SER A 153 -47.02 8.36 33.95
CA SER A 153 -46.56 7.18 33.18
C SER A 153 -45.66 7.75 32.10
N SER A 154 -44.46 7.29 31.82
CA SER A 154 -43.70 6.12 32.24
C SER A 154 -42.35 6.26 31.52
N SER A 155 -41.29 5.78 32.15
CA SER A 155 -40.07 5.30 31.48
C SER A 155 -39.00 6.33 31.05
N THR A 156 -38.20 6.74 32.03
CA THR A 156 -36.74 6.87 31.95
C THR A 156 -36.09 5.62 31.32
N SER A 157 -35.00 5.78 30.57
CA SER A 157 -33.70 5.05 30.66
C SER A 157 -32.88 5.38 29.41
N GLN A 158 -31.76 6.12 29.45
CA GLN A 158 -30.44 5.77 30.00
C GLN A 158 -29.76 4.56 29.32
N ASP A 159 -28.75 4.90 28.53
CA ASP A 159 -27.35 4.44 28.60
C ASP A 159 -26.97 2.93 28.44
N SER A 160 -25.95 2.75 27.59
CA SER A 160 -24.80 1.85 27.76
C SER A 160 -24.91 0.32 27.76
N SER A 161 -24.19 -0.24 26.78
CA SER A 161 -23.22 -1.35 26.89
C SER A 161 -23.67 -2.82 27.01
N ALA A 162 -23.02 -3.61 26.14
CA ALA A 162 -22.59 -5.00 26.28
C ALA A 162 -23.64 -6.08 26.63
N ASN A 163 -23.81 -7.06 25.72
CA ASN A 163 -23.34 -8.41 26.05
C ASN A 163 -23.19 -9.30 24.80
N GLU A 164 -22.12 -10.08 24.86
CA GLU A 164 -21.72 -11.18 23.99
C GLU A 164 -22.76 -12.30 23.99
N THR A 165 -22.83 -13.07 22.90
CA THR A 165 -22.51 -14.52 22.92
C THR A 165 -22.75 -15.14 21.54
N SER A 166 -21.67 -15.59 20.90
CA SER A 166 -21.62 -16.92 20.27
C SER A 166 -20.17 -17.27 19.98
N LYS A 167 -19.78 -18.40 20.56
CA LYS A 167 -18.45 -18.93 20.66
C LYS A 167 -18.26 -19.90 19.49
N GLU A 168 -17.76 -19.42 18.35
CA GLU A 168 -17.27 -20.27 17.23
C GLU A 168 -16.01 -19.62 16.62
N GLY A 169 -15.10 -20.44 16.09
CA GLY A 169 -13.65 -20.28 16.13
C GLY A 169 -13.07 -18.98 15.54
N LEU A 170 -12.14 -18.36 16.27
CA LEU A 170 -11.26 -17.34 15.69
C LEU A 170 -10.21 -18.02 14.82
N LYS A 171 -10.12 -17.62 13.55
CA LYS A 171 -9.06 -18.03 12.62
C LYS A 171 -8.08 -16.88 12.42
N THR A 172 -6.81 -17.21 12.28
CA THR A 172 -5.77 -16.22 12.02
C THR A 172 -5.58 -16.07 10.51
N CYS A 173 -5.50 -14.83 10.01
CA CYS A 173 -5.19 -14.56 8.62
C CYS A 173 -3.83 -15.18 8.25
N PRO A 174 -3.74 -16.02 7.21
CA PRO A 174 -2.46 -16.60 6.79
C PRO A 174 -1.49 -15.57 6.19
N ASN A 175 -1.99 -14.38 5.79
CA ASN A 175 -1.17 -13.35 5.17
C ASN A 175 -0.64 -12.32 6.18
N CYS A 176 -1.51 -11.75 7.03
CA CYS A 176 -1.12 -10.66 7.95
C CYS A 176 -1.13 -11.02 9.43
N GLY A 177 -1.65 -12.19 9.82
CA GLY A 177 -1.71 -12.60 11.22
C GLY A 177 -2.85 -11.99 12.05
N SER A 178 -3.75 -11.19 11.47
CA SER A 178 -4.91 -10.65 12.17
C SER A 178 -5.89 -11.75 12.58
N GLN A 179 -6.56 -11.58 13.72
CA GLN A 179 -7.64 -12.47 14.16
C GLN A 179 -8.94 -12.16 13.40
N ILE A 180 -9.57 -13.19 12.85
CA ILE A 180 -10.76 -13.06 12.02
C ILE A 180 -11.84 -14.00 12.55
N GLN A 181 -13.08 -13.51 12.60
CA GLN A 181 -14.24 -14.31 12.95
C GLN A 181 -14.60 -15.29 11.84
N GLU A 182 -15.10 -16.48 12.20
CA GLU A 182 -15.61 -17.45 11.24
C GLU A 182 -16.77 -16.86 10.41
N GLY A 183 -16.72 -17.02 9.08
CA GLY A 183 -17.73 -16.53 8.13
C GLY A 183 -17.30 -15.36 7.24
N TYR A 184 -16.12 -14.78 7.48
CA TYR A 184 -15.60 -13.71 6.64
C TYR A 184 -14.98 -14.25 5.34
N VAL A 185 -15.33 -13.66 4.20
CA VAL A 185 -14.79 -14.03 2.87
C VAL A 185 -13.44 -13.35 2.59
N PHE A 186 -13.20 -12.21 3.24
CA PHE A 186 -11.97 -11.42 3.11
C PHE A 186 -11.53 -10.92 4.49
N CYS A 187 -10.22 -10.76 4.67
CA CYS A 187 -9.64 -10.14 5.86
C CYS A 187 -9.95 -8.65 5.88
N ASP A 188 -10.54 -8.18 6.98
CA ASP A 188 -10.79 -6.78 7.28
C ASP A 188 -9.53 -5.91 7.36
N SER A 189 -8.42 -6.52 7.79
CA SER A 189 -7.15 -5.82 8.04
C SER A 189 -6.29 -5.66 6.79
N CYS A 190 -6.28 -6.65 5.88
CA CYS A 190 -5.38 -6.64 4.72
C CYS A 190 -6.06 -6.95 3.37
N GLY A 191 -7.37 -7.20 3.35
CA GLY A 191 -8.14 -7.47 2.12
C GLY A 191 -7.89 -8.83 1.48
N THR A 192 -7.08 -9.70 2.10
CA THR A 192 -6.77 -11.03 1.56
C THR A 192 -7.98 -11.95 1.66
N LYS A 193 -8.28 -12.69 0.60
CA LYS A 193 -9.36 -13.69 0.58
C LYS A 193 -9.01 -14.88 1.48
N LEU A 194 -9.95 -15.29 2.34
CA LEU A 194 -9.78 -16.30 3.40
C LEU A 194 -10.28 -17.69 3.01
#